data_AF-A0A7C4WJQ9-F1
#
_entry.id   AF-A0A7C4WJQ9-F1
#
_cell.length_a   1.000
_cell.length_b   1.000
_cell.length_c   1.000
_cell.angle_alpha   90.00
_cell.angle_beta   90.00
_cell.angle_gamma   90.00
#
_symmetry.space_group_name_H-M   'P 1'
#
loop_
_entity.id
_entity.type
_entity.pdbx_description
1 polymer ?
#
loop_
_entity_poly.entity_id
_entity_poly.type
_entity_poly.pdbx_seq_one_letter_code
_entity_poly.pdbx_strand_id
1 'polypeptide(L)'
;SKKRELDSIEVLTLEYAKKFSKFTSENAEKLLQELKDTGLPLEVSVQLINIAPESDVEVRTILAPLSRTFSAEDIKNILAVVKKYR
;
A
#
# COMPACT_ATOMS: atom_id res chain seq x y z
N SER A 1 14.45 24.48 6.92
CA SER A 1 14.32 24.45 5.45
C SER A 1 13.63 25.72 4.96
N LYS A 2 14.16 26.39 3.93
CA LYS A 2 13.48 27.53 3.30
C LYS A 2 12.22 27.02 2.59
N LYS A 3 11.04 27.56 2.93
CA LYS A 3 9.82 27.35 2.16
C LYS A 3 10.02 27.97 0.78
N ARG A 4 10.05 27.15 -0.26
CA ARG A 4 9.90 27.60 -1.65
C ARG A 4 8.49 27.28 -2.11
N GLU A 5 8.02 28.02 -3.11
CA GLU A 5 6.80 27.65 -3.81
C GLU A 5 7.05 26.34 -4.58
N LEU A 6 6.01 25.50 -4.60
CA LEU A 6 5.98 24.27 -5.38
C LEU A 6 5.69 24.61 -6.82
N ASP A 7 6.28 23.88 -7.76
CA ASP A 7 5.87 23.98 -9.16
C ASP A 7 4.50 23.33 -9.40
N SER A 8 3.94 23.50 -10.59
CA SER A 8 2.59 23.00 -10.91
C SER A 8 2.45 21.47 -10.78
N ILE A 9 3.51 20.72 -11.10
CA ILE A 9 3.51 19.25 -11.01
C ILE A 9 3.58 18.82 -9.54
N GLU A 10 4.41 19.49 -8.75
CA GLU A 10 4.54 19.24 -7.32
C GLU A 10 3.25 19.57 -6.56
N VAL A 11 2.58 20.68 -6.88
CA VAL A 11 1.26 21.02 -6.33
C VAL A 11 0.24 19.94 -6.67
N LEU A 12 0.12 19.57 -7.95
CA LEU A 12 -0.84 18.55 -8.38
C LEU A 12 -0.57 17.20 -7.72
N THR A 13 0.70 16.81 -7.60
CA THR A 13 1.12 15.57 -6.95
C THR A 13 0.79 15.59 -5.46
N LEU A 14 1.03 16.71 -4.77
CA LEU A 14 0.69 16.86 -3.35
C LEU A 14 -0.83 16.79 -3.13
N GLU A 15 -1.62 17.46 -3.95
CA GLU A 15 -3.09 17.42 -3.85
C GLU A 15 -3.64 16.02 -4.13
N TYR A 16 -3.08 15.32 -5.12
CA TYR A 16 -3.39 13.91 -5.35
C TYR A 16 -3.03 13.05 -4.14
N ALA A 17 -1.81 13.17 -3.62
CA ALA A 17 -1.36 12.39 -2.48
C ALA A 17 -2.23 12.63 -1.24
N LYS A 18 -2.59 13.87 -0.93
CA LYS A 18 -3.51 14.21 0.16
C LYS A 18 -4.89 13.58 -0.03
N LYS A 19 -5.45 13.67 -1.24
CA LYS A 19 -6.79 13.16 -1.55
C LYS A 19 -6.87 11.64 -1.52
N PHE A 20 -5.82 10.95 -1.97
CA PHE A 20 -5.81 9.51 -2.16
C PHE A 20 -5.00 8.75 -1.10
N SER A 21 -4.45 9.40 -0.08
CA SER A 21 -3.84 8.70 1.05
C SER A 21 -4.93 7.99 1.86
N LYS A 22 -4.84 6.66 1.97
CA LYS A 22 -5.77 5.83 2.76
C LYS A 22 -5.30 5.61 4.20
N PHE A 23 -4.06 5.98 4.49
CA PHE A 23 -3.39 5.76 5.76
C PHE A 23 -2.64 7.02 6.17
N THR A 24 -2.43 7.18 7.47
CA THR A 24 -1.44 8.15 7.98
C THR A 24 -0.03 7.71 7.58
N SER A 25 0.93 8.65 7.55
CA SER A 25 2.34 8.33 7.25
C SER A 25 2.87 7.22 8.17
N GLU A 26 2.56 7.32 9.47
CA GLU A 26 2.99 6.35 10.47
C GLU A 26 2.39 4.95 10.24
N ASN A 27 1.08 4.87 9.97
CA ASN A 27 0.44 3.58 9.71
C ASN A 27 0.91 2.96 8.40
N ALA A 28 1.13 3.78 7.37
CA ALA A 28 1.67 3.32 6.08
C ALA A 28 3.09 2.75 6.24
N GLU A 29 3.95 3.39 7.04
CA GLU A 29 5.30 2.91 7.33
C GLU A 29 5.29 1.59 8.09
N LYS A 30 4.47 1.47 9.14
CA LYS A 30 4.33 0.21 9.90
C LYS A 30 3.76 -0.91 9.06
N LEU A 31 2.72 -0.63 8.28
CA LEU A 31 2.12 -1.58 7.34
C LEU A 31 3.15 -2.04 6.29
N LEU A 32 3.98 -1.14 5.77
CA LEU A 32 5.02 -1.48 4.82
C LEU A 32 6.05 -2.46 5.40
N GLN A 33 6.44 -2.29 6.67
CA GLN A 33 7.36 -3.22 7.32
C GLN A 33 6.73 -4.61 7.48
N GLU A 34 5.51 -4.69 8.03
CA GLU A 34 4.82 -5.97 8.19
C GLU A 34 4.59 -6.70 6.85
N LEU A 35 4.26 -5.96 5.78
CA LEU A 35 4.12 -6.56 4.46
C LEU A 35 5.44 -7.07 3.88
N LYS A 36 6.57 -6.39 4.14
CA LYS A 36 7.89 -6.86 3.70
C LYS A 36 8.30 -8.14 4.42
N ASP A 37 7.94 -8.28 5.70
CA ASP A 37 8.24 -9.46 6.49
C ASP A 37 7.52 -10.72 5.97
N THR A 38 6.44 -10.56 5.20
CA THR A 38 5.79 -11.68 4.47
C THR A 38 6.57 -12.15 3.22
N GLY A 39 7.67 -11.47 2.88
CA GLY A 39 8.49 -11.75 1.70
C GLY A 39 7.88 -11.22 0.39
N LEU A 40 6.94 -10.27 0.46
CA LEU A 40 6.44 -9.58 -0.71
C LEU A 40 7.47 -8.57 -1.23
N PRO A 41 7.61 -8.42 -2.57
CA PRO A 41 8.44 -7.36 -3.13
C PRO A 41 7.95 -5.98 -2.71
N LEU A 42 8.87 -5.04 -2.51
CA LEU A 42 8.58 -3.67 -2.11
C LEU A 42 7.46 -3.03 -2.96
N GLU A 43 7.55 -3.19 -4.28
CA GLU A 43 6.58 -2.62 -5.22
C GLU A 43 5.16 -3.13 -4.96
N VAL A 44 5.01 -4.42 -4.66
CA VAL A 44 3.71 -5.04 -4.36
C VAL A 44 3.20 -4.61 -2.98
N SER A 45 4.07 -4.54 -1.98
CA SER A 45 3.71 -4.02 -0.66
C SER A 45 3.20 -2.57 -0.76
N VAL A 46 3.84 -1.74 -1.58
CA VAL A 46 3.41 -0.36 -1.83
C VAL A 46 2.05 -0.33 -2.56
N GLN A 47 1.80 -1.22 -3.52
CA GLN A 47 0.48 -1.31 -4.18
C GLN A 47 -0.62 -1.72 -3.21
N LEU A 48 -0.37 -2.66 -2.29
CA LEU A 48 -1.34 -3.03 -1.25
C LEU A 48 -1.70 -1.83 -0.36
N ILE A 49 -0.72 -1.00 0.01
CA ILE A 49 -0.94 0.23 0.79
C ILE A 49 -1.71 1.27 -0.04
N ASN A 50 -1.33 1.48 -1.30
CA ASN A 50 -1.95 2.48 -2.16
C ASN A 50 -3.39 2.14 -2.53
N ILE A 51 -3.71 0.85 -2.70
CA ILE A 51 -5.05 0.39 -3.08
C ILE A 51 -5.92 0.16 -1.84
N ALA A 52 -5.31 -0.27 -0.72
CA ALA A 52 -5.99 -0.58 0.54
C ALA A 52 -7.13 -1.60 0.38
N PRO A 53 -6.84 -2.82 -0.12
CA PRO A 53 -7.87 -3.79 -0.51
C PRO A 53 -8.83 -4.16 0.63
N GLU A 54 -10.08 -4.41 0.28
CA GLU A 54 -11.15 -4.77 1.24
C GLU A 54 -11.58 -6.23 1.17
N SER A 55 -11.20 -6.91 0.08
CA SER A 55 -11.60 -8.28 -0.23
C SER A 55 -10.43 -9.17 -0.67
N ASP A 56 -10.58 -10.48 -0.48
CA ASP A 56 -9.60 -11.48 -0.94
C ASP A 56 -9.38 -11.40 -2.46
N VAL A 57 -10.41 -11.01 -3.23
CA VAL A 57 -10.35 -10.87 -4.69
C VAL A 57 -9.45 -9.71 -5.08
N GLU A 58 -9.54 -8.57 -4.40
CA GLU A 58 -8.65 -7.43 -4.64
C GLU A 58 -7.20 -7.77 -4.30
N VAL A 59 -6.96 -8.44 -3.16
CA VAL A 59 -5.61 -8.90 -2.80
C VAL A 59 -5.05 -9.82 -3.89
N ARG A 60 -5.81 -10.82 -4.34
CA ARG A 60 -5.39 -11.71 -5.43
C ARG A 60 -5.08 -10.95 -6.72
N THR A 61 -5.88 -9.93 -7.05
CA THR A 61 -5.69 -9.10 -8.24
C THR A 61 -4.37 -8.32 -8.17
N ILE A 62 -4.04 -7.77 -7.00
CA ILE A 62 -2.79 -7.04 -6.78
C ILE A 62 -1.57 -7.99 -6.85
N LEU A 63 -1.72 -9.22 -6.36
CA LEU A 63 -0.66 -10.23 -6.37
C LEU A 63 -0.51 -10.96 -7.71
N ALA A 64 -1.50 -10.88 -8.61
CA ALA A 64 -1.52 -11.63 -9.87
C ALA A 64 -0.28 -11.45 -10.77
N PRO A 65 0.39 -10.28 -10.83
CA PRO A 65 1.63 -10.12 -11.59
C PRO A 65 2.82 -10.91 -11.00
N LEU A 66 2.75 -11.30 -9.73
CA LEU A 66 3.76 -12.17 -9.14
C LEU A 66 3.61 -13.57 -9.73
N SER A 67 4.67 -14.09 -10.34
CA SER A 67 4.75 -15.48 -10.78
C SER A 67 4.94 -16.44 -9.58
N ARG A 68 4.10 -16.29 -8.55
CA ARG A 68 4.12 -17.02 -7.28
C ARG A 68 2.69 -17.41 -6.91
N THR A 69 2.50 -18.63 -6.43
CA THR A 69 1.22 -19.10 -5.89
C THR A 69 1.08 -18.68 -4.43
N PHE A 70 -0.10 -18.17 -4.07
CA PHE A 70 -0.47 -17.82 -2.70
C PHE A 70 -1.63 -18.69 -2.24
N SER A 71 -1.52 -19.28 -1.05
CA SER A 71 -2.59 -20.06 -0.44
C SER A 71 -3.76 -19.15 -0.02
N ALA A 72 -4.92 -19.73 0.26
CA ALA A 72 -6.04 -18.97 0.81
C ALA A 72 -5.71 -18.32 2.16
N GLU A 73 -4.86 -18.96 2.95
CA GLU A 73 -4.40 -18.44 4.24
C GLU A 73 -3.46 -17.25 4.07
N ASP A 74 -2.53 -17.30 3.10
CA ASP A 74 -1.67 -16.15 2.78
C ASP A 74 -2.49 -14.91 2.41
N ILE A 75 -3.52 -15.09 1.58
CA ILE A 75 -4.39 -14.00 1.14
C ILE A 75 -5.14 -13.39 2.33
N LYS A 76 -5.70 -14.23 3.21
CA LYS A 76 -6.40 -13.77 4.41
C LYS A 76 -5.47 -13.04 5.36
N ASN A 77 -4.26 -13.55 5.56
CA ASN A 77 -3.26 -12.92 6.43
C ASN A 77 -2.83 -11.55 5.88
N ILE A 78 -2.57 -11.44 4.58
CA ILE A 78 -2.27 -10.15 3.93
C ILE A 78 -3.42 -9.17 4.11
N LEU A 79 -4.67 -9.60 3.86
CA LEU A 79 -5.84 -8.74 4.02
C LEU A 79 -6.02 -8.28 5.48
N ALA A 80 -5.80 -9.17 6.44
CA ALA A 80 -5.88 -8.87 7.86
C ALA A 80 -4.84 -7.84 8.28
N VAL A 81 -3.59 -7.98 7.81
CA VAL A 81 -2.51 -7.01 8.04
C VAL A 81 -2.88 -5.64 7.47
N VAL A 82 -3.40 -5.57 6.24
CA VAL A 82 -3.85 -4.28 5.64
C VAL A 82 -4.96 -3.65 6.48
N LYS A 83 -5.98 -4.43 6.87
CA LYS A 83 -7.13 -3.94 7.65
C LYS A 83 -6.76 -3.49 9.06
N LYS A 84 -5.72 -4.08 9.66
CA LYS A 84 -5.22 -3.70 11.00
C LYS A 84 -4.76 -2.24 11.09
N TYR A 85 -4.25 -1.68 10.00
CA TYR A 85 -3.66 -0.33 9.96
C TYR A 85 -4.58 0.76 9.43
N ARG A 86 -5.77 0.37 8.95
CA ARG A 86 -6.72 1.25 8.28
C ARG A 86 -7.53 2.08 9.26
#